data_AF-A0A3C1K3C6-F1
#
_entry.id   AF-A0A3C1K3C6-F1
#
_cell.length_a   1.000
_cell.length_b   1.000
_cell.length_c   1.000
_cell.angle_alpha   90.00
_cell.angle_beta   90.00
_cell.angle_gamma   90.00
#
_symmetry.space_group_name_H-M   'P 1'
#
loop_
_entity.id
_entity.type
_entity.pdbx_description
1 polymer ?
#
loop_
_entity_poly.entity_id
_entity_poly.type
_entity_poly.pdbx_seq_one_letter_code
_entity_poly.pdbx_strand_id
1 'polypeptide(L)'
;MKVLTLWQPYATALVLGIKKVETRSWATNYRGELYIHAAAKSYKEIIKIIGSEKAKQLTEYLSRQSNYKSIKELPYGAIIGKVEIIDCKQQFLIMDKWPEINSLEINWGDYSDYQRFAWRIANPVVFDNPISIKGMQGLWNWEGDTDGEF
;
A
#
# COMPACT_ATOMS: atom_id res chain seq x y z
N MET A 1 -13.54 1.51 -11.37
CA MET A 1 -12.12 1.58 -10.95
C MET A 1 -11.84 0.54 -9.86
N LYS A 2 -10.70 -0.15 -9.89
CA LYS A 2 -10.32 -1.12 -8.84
C LYS A 2 -9.62 -0.39 -7.68
N VAL A 3 -9.96 -0.77 -6.45
CA VAL A 3 -9.39 -0.15 -5.25
C VAL A 3 -8.94 -1.20 -4.25
N LEU A 4 -7.80 -0.96 -3.60
CA LEU A 4 -7.30 -1.76 -2.49
C LEU A 4 -7.14 -0.89 -1.24
N THR A 5 -7.73 -1.34 -0.13
CA THR A 5 -7.55 -0.69 1.16
C THR A 5 -6.32 -1.24 1.88
N LEU A 6 -5.47 -0.33 2.36
CA LEU A 6 -4.21 -0.59 3.06
C LEU A 6 -4.12 0.23 4.35
N TRP A 7 -3.49 -0.33 5.38
CA TRP A 7 -3.21 0.42 6.60
C TRP A 7 -2.04 1.37 6.39
N GLN A 8 -2.01 2.48 7.12
CA GLN A 8 -0.81 3.31 7.18
C GLN A 8 0.31 2.63 7.99
N PRO A 9 1.59 2.88 7.70
CA PRO A 9 2.11 3.74 6.62
C PRO A 9 2.17 3.06 5.24
N TYR A 10 1.78 1.79 5.12
CA TYR A 10 1.92 1.00 3.89
C TYR A 10 1.17 1.59 2.70
N ALA A 11 -0.02 2.16 2.91
CA ALA A 11 -0.79 2.83 1.86
C ALA A 11 0.00 3.98 1.22
N THR A 12 0.53 4.88 2.05
CA THR A 12 1.34 6.03 1.58
C THR A 12 2.64 5.55 0.95
N ALA A 13 3.32 4.57 1.55
CA ALA A 13 4.55 4.02 0.99
C ALA A 13 4.36 3.46 -0.43
N LEU A 14 3.20 2.87 -0.71
CA LEU A 14 2.89 2.32 -2.03
C LEU A 14 2.69 3.42 -3.07
N VAL A 15 1.90 4.46 -2.77
CA VAL A 15 1.65 5.56 -3.73
C VAL A 15 2.83 6.53 -3.88
N LEU A 16 3.77 6.53 -2.93
CA LEU A 16 5.06 7.23 -3.07
C LEU A 16 6.13 6.38 -3.77
N GLY A 17 5.86 5.11 -4.11
CA GLY A 17 6.83 4.22 -4.74
C GLY A 17 7.97 3.75 -3.82
N ILE A 18 7.86 4.01 -2.52
CA ILE A 18 8.79 3.50 -1.49
C ILE A 18 8.64 1.98 -1.37
N LYS A 19 7.38 1.52 -1.36
CA LYS A 19 7.00 0.11 -1.37
C LYS A 19 6.64 -0.28 -2.80
N LYS A 20 7.24 -1.35 -3.31
CA LYS A 20 7.05 -1.81 -4.71
C LYS A 20 6.29 -3.13 -4.83
N VAL A 21 6.13 -3.86 -3.74
CA VAL A 21 5.51 -5.18 -3.74
C VAL A 21 4.49 -5.31 -2.64
N GLU A 22 3.22 -5.48 -3.00
CA GLU A 22 2.15 -5.70 -2.03
C GLU A 22 1.99 -7.18 -1.70
N THR A 23 2.03 -7.56 -0.41
CA THR A 23 2.00 -8.96 0.02
C THR A 23 0.64 -9.36 0.60
N ARG A 24 -0.02 -10.37 0.04
CA ARG A 24 -1.37 -10.82 0.44
C ARG A 24 -1.43 -12.33 0.64
N SER A 25 -2.39 -12.80 1.43
CA SER A 25 -2.69 -14.23 1.58
C SER A 25 -3.42 -14.84 0.37
N TRP A 26 -3.69 -14.04 -0.66
CA TRP A 26 -4.47 -14.43 -1.82
C TRP A 26 -3.91 -13.80 -3.11
N ALA A 27 -4.10 -14.50 -4.23
CA ALA A 27 -3.61 -14.09 -5.55
C ALA A 27 -4.62 -13.25 -6.32
N THR A 28 -4.15 -12.39 -7.22
CA THR A 28 -5.01 -11.69 -8.17
C THR A 28 -4.57 -11.91 -9.61
N ASN A 29 -5.54 -12.15 -10.50
CA ASN A 29 -5.32 -12.15 -11.95
C ASN A 29 -5.49 -10.76 -12.56
N TYR A 30 -5.93 -9.78 -11.77
CA TYR A 30 -6.07 -8.40 -12.24
C TYR A 30 -4.69 -7.80 -12.54
N ARG A 31 -4.59 -7.11 -13.67
CA ARG A 31 -3.44 -6.31 -14.10
C ARG A 31 -3.95 -4.96 -14.57
N GLY A 32 -3.19 -3.91 -14.28
CA GLY A 32 -3.59 -2.54 -14.59
C GLY A 32 -3.82 -1.69 -13.34
N GLU A 33 -4.53 -0.59 -13.54
CA GLU A 33 -4.66 0.51 -12.58
C GLU A 33 -5.38 0.10 -11.28
N LEU A 34 -4.76 0.44 -10.16
CA LEU A 34 -5.24 0.17 -8.82
C LEU A 34 -5.19 1.45 -7.99
N TYR A 35 -6.34 1.91 -7.54
CA TYR A 35 -6.44 3.00 -6.58
C TYR A 35 -6.13 2.49 -5.17
N ILE A 36 -5.43 3.31 -4.40
CA ILE A 36 -5.00 2.94 -3.04
C ILE A 36 -5.79 3.76 -2.04
N HIS A 37 -6.56 3.05 -1.22
CA HIS A 37 -7.30 3.61 -0.11
C HIS A 37 -6.51 3.43 1.19
N ALA A 38 -6.25 4.52 1.90
CA ALA A 38 -5.71 4.49 3.25
C ALA A 38 -6.84 4.19 4.23
N ALA A 39 -6.77 3.04 4.91
CA ALA A 39 -7.77 2.62 5.89
C ALA A 39 -7.91 3.62 7.03
N ALA A 40 -9.10 3.72 7.63
CA ALA A 40 -9.34 4.57 8.81
C ALA A 40 -8.86 3.97 10.14
N LYS A 41 -8.14 2.84 10.12
CA LYS A 41 -7.64 2.17 11.34
C LYS A 41 -6.64 3.08 12.05
N SER A 42 -6.79 3.24 13.37
CA SER A 42 -5.92 4.12 14.14
C SER A 42 -4.49 3.58 14.19
N TYR A 43 -3.51 4.49 14.22
CA TYR A 43 -2.10 4.08 14.32
C TYR A 43 -1.79 3.29 15.60
N LYS A 44 -2.49 3.58 16.70
CA LYS A 44 -2.37 2.82 17.96
C LYS A 44 -2.76 1.36 17.78
N GLU A 45 -3.81 1.07 17.01
CA GLU A 45 -4.18 -0.32 16.68
C GLU A 45 -3.14 -0.99 15.77
N ILE A 46 -2.58 -0.24 14.82
CA ILE A 46 -1.57 -0.77 13.89
C ILE A 46 -0.30 -1.17 14.67
N ILE A 47 0.17 -0.32 15.60
CA ILE A 47 1.31 -0.63 16.47
C ILE A 47 1.09 -1.94 17.25
N LYS A 48 -0.13 -2.20 17.75
CA LYS A 48 -0.43 -3.45 18.46
C LYS A 48 -0.28 -4.70 17.59
N ILE A 49 -0.39 -4.54 16.27
CA ILE A 49 -0.34 -5.65 15.31
C ILE A 49 1.08 -5.85 14.79
N ILE A 50 1.76 -4.78 14.39
CA ILE A 50 3.10 -4.87 13.75
C ILE A 50 4.26 -4.68 14.73
N GLY A 51 3.99 -4.28 15.97
CA GLY A 51 4.99 -3.94 16.98
C GLY A 51 5.47 -2.49 16.88
N SER A 52 5.82 -1.90 18.02
CA SER A 52 6.28 -0.50 18.11
C SER A 52 7.57 -0.23 17.35
N GLU A 53 8.52 -1.17 17.40
CA GLU A 53 9.82 -1.01 16.75
C GLU A 53 9.68 -0.97 15.22
N LYS A 54 8.98 -1.94 14.63
CA LYS A 54 8.71 -1.94 13.18
C LYS A 54 7.91 -0.71 12.76
N ALA A 55 6.88 -0.34 13.52
CA ALA A 55 6.07 0.84 13.23
C ALA A 55 6.91 2.14 13.21
N LYS A 56 7.81 2.28 14.19
CA LYS A 56 8.75 3.41 14.27
C LYS A 56 9.69 3.44 13.06
N GLN A 57 10.35 2.33 12.74
CA GLN A 57 11.27 2.24 11.60
C GLN A 57 10.59 2.60 10.27
N LEU A 58 9.40 2.06 10.00
CA LEU A 58 8.65 2.37 8.78
C LEU A 58 8.25 3.84 8.71
N THR A 59 7.82 4.42 9.83
CA THR A 59 7.42 5.84 9.89
C THR A 59 8.63 6.75 9.70
N GLU A 60 9.75 6.50 10.37
CA GLU A 60 10.97 7.29 10.23
C GLU A 60 11.54 7.23 8.81
N TYR A 61 11.53 6.04 8.19
CA TYR A 61 11.94 5.89 6.80
C TYR A 61 11.04 6.72 5.88
N LEU A 62 9.71 6.59 6.01
CA LEU A 62 8.76 7.35 5.20
C LEU A 62 8.93 8.86 5.39
N SER A 63 9.15 9.33 6.61
CA SER A 63 9.36 10.75 6.90
C SER A 63 10.63 11.30 6.25
N ARG A 64 11.67 10.48 6.09
CA ARG A 64 12.91 10.87 5.39
C ARG A 64 12.75 10.90 3.87
N GLN A 65 11.79 10.16 3.33
CA GLN A 65 11.56 10.04 1.88
C GLN A 65 10.39 10.89 1.37
N SER A 66 9.72 11.64 2.26
CA SER A 66 8.51 12.39 1.90
C SER A 66 8.36 13.70 2.68
N ASN A 67 7.32 14.46 2.35
CA ASN A 67 6.98 15.69 3.05
C ASN A 67 6.24 15.46 4.38
N TYR A 68 5.70 14.26 4.60
CA TYR A 68 5.05 13.90 5.86
C TYR A 68 6.08 13.75 6.96
N LYS A 69 6.01 14.55 8.03
CA LYS A 69 6.97 14.50 9.13
C LYS A 69 6.58 13.49 10.20
N SER A 70 5.30 13.18 10.29
CA SER A 70 4.78 12.21 11.25
C SER A 70 3.60 11.42 10.70
N ILE A 71 3.30 10.30 11.35
CA ILE A 71 2.13 9.47 11.04
C ILE A 71 0.79 10.23 11.15
N LYS A 72 0.76 11.33 11.90
CA LYS A 72 -0.43 12.16 12.10
C LYS A 72 -0.79 13.00 10.88
N GLU A 73 0.19 13.25 10.00
CA GLU A 73 0.00 14.02 8.77
C GLU A 73 -0.43 13.13 7.60
N LEU A 74 -0.34 11.80 7.76
CA LEU A 74 -0.78 10.88 6.72
C LEU A 74 -2.31 10.95 6.53
N PRO A 75 -2.80 10.82 5.30
CA PRO A 75 -4.24 10.71 5.04
C PRO A 75 -4.80 9.37 5.55
N TYR A 76 -6.04 9.40 6.06
CA TYR A 76 -6.79 8.20 6.49
C TYR A 76 -8.22 8.28 5.96
N GLY A 77 -8.85 7.13 5.73
CA GLY A 77 -10.24 7.05 5.28
C GLY A 77 -10.48 7.59 3.87
N ALA A 78 -9.46 7.60 3.01
CA ALA A 78 -9.53 8.19 1.68
C ALA A 78 -8.73 7.40 0.65
N ILE A 79 -9.08 7.54 -0.62
CA ILE A 79 -8.21 7.19 -1.75
C ILE A 79 -7.14 8.27 -1.88
N ILE A 80 -5.87 7.87 -1.87
CA ILE A 80 -4.73 8.81 -1.72
C ILE A 80 -3.82 8.82 -2.95
N GLY A 81 -4.17 8.01 -3.96
CA GLY A 81 -3.36 7.83 -5.15
C GLY A 81 -3.71 6.55 -5.87
N LYS A 82 -2.90 6.23 -6.86
CA LYS A 82 -3.02 5.03 -7.68
C LYS A 82 -1.66 4.47 -8.05
N VAL A 83 -1.67 3.21 -8.41
CA VAL A 83 -0.52 2.45 -8.88
C VAL A 83 -0.98 1.49 -9.97
N GLU A 84 -0.08 0.69 -10.54
CA GLU A 84 -0.40 -0.36 -11.50
C GLU A 84 0.06 -1.74 -10.99
N ILE A 85 -0.83 -2.75 -11.00
CA ILE A 85 -0.42 -4.14 -10.79
C ILE A 85 0.11 -4.70 -12.12
N ILE A 86 1.39 -5.01 -12.16
CA ILE A 86 2.05 -5.53 -13.37
C ILE A 86 2.36 -7.03 -13.29
N ASP A 87 2.46 -7.61 -12.10
CA ASP A 87 2.67 -9.05 -11.91
C ASP A 87 2.13 -9.52 -10.56
N CYS A 88 1.85 -10.81 -10.42
CA CYS A 88 1.44 -11.44 -9.16
C CYS A 88 1.94 -12.88 -9.13
N LYS A 89 2.80 -13.19 -8.15
CA LYS A 89 3.44 -14.51 -7.99
C LYS A 89 3.43 -14.93 -6.52
N GLN A 90 3.62 -16.23 -6.27
CA GLN A 90 3.90 -16.69 -4.91
C GLN A 90 5.24 -16.10 -4.44
N GLN A 91 5.31 -15.70 -3.17
CA GLN A 91 6.43 -14.91 -2.67
C GLN A 91 7.79 -15.64 -2.73
N PHE A 92 7.79 -16.97 -2.54
CA PHE A 92 9.02 -17.77 -2.64
C PHE A 92 9.59 -17.84 -4.06
N LEU A 93 8.81 -17.50 -5.09
CA LEU A 93 9.25 -17.51 -6.49
C LEU A 93 9.96 -16.22 -6.92
N ILE A 94 9.91 -15.16 -6.11
CA ILE A 94 10.33 -13.81 -6.56
C ILE A 94 11.63 -13.31 -5.93
N MET A 95 12.09 -13.89 -4.81
CA MET A 95 13.25 -13.39 -4.04
C MET A 95 14.50 -13.20 -4.92
N ASP A 96 14.76 -14.12 -5.84
CA ASP A 96 15.91 -14.05 -6.76
C ASP A 96 15.56 -13.48 -8.15
N LYS A 97 14.28 -13.17 -8.40
CA LYS A 97 13.79 -12.78 -9.74
C LYS A 97 13.41 -11.31 -9.85
N TRP A 98 13.00 -10.69 -8.75
CA TRP A 98 12.59 -9.30 -8.71
C TRP A 98 13.65 -8.47 -8.00
N PRO A 99 14.47 -7.68 -8.72
CA PRO A 99 15.58 -6.94 -8.13
C PRO A 99 15.15 -5.89 -7.11
N GLU A 100 13.88 -5.48 -7.12
CA GLU A 100 13.30 -4.61 -6.09
C GLU A 100 13.16 -5.27 -4.71
N ILE A 101 13.16 -6.60 -4.61
CA ILE A 101 13.10 -7.32 -3.33
C ILE A 101 14.47 -7.28 -2.66
N ASN A 102 14.78 -6.15 -2.06
CA ASN A 102 15.96 -5.95 -1.23
C ASN A 102 15.59 -5.91 0.26
N SER A 103 16.59 -5.76 1.12
CA SER A 103 16.39 -5.71 2.57
C SER A 103 15.44 -4.59 3.03
N LEU A 104 15.35 -3.48 2.29
CA LEU A 104 14.41 -2.40 2.61
C LEU A 104 12.97 -2.79 2.21
N GLU A 105 12.75 -3.33 1.02
CA GLU A 105 11.42 -3.74 0.54
C GLU A 105 10.80 -4.83 1.43
N ILE A 106 11.62 -5.75 1.95
CA ILE A 106 11.17 -6.82 2.86
C ILE A 106 10.52 -6.24 4.12
N ASN A 107 10.99 -5.08 4.63
CA ASN A 107 10.38 -4.44 5.80
C ASN A 107 8.96 -3.94 5.55
N TRP A 108 8.62 -3.65 4.29
CA TRP A 108 7.31 -3.14 3.90
C TRP A 108 6.26 -4.22 3.68
N GLY A 109 6.59 -5.50 3.82
CA GLY A 109 5.65 -6.61 3.62
C GLY A 109 5.64 -7.62 4.75
N ASP A 110 4.78 -8.62 4.58
CA ASP A 110 4.78 -9.86 5.34
C ASP A 110 5.18 -10.99 4.40
N TYR A 111 6.41 -11.47 4.58
CA TYR A 111 7.04 -12.56 3.84
C TYR A 111 7.23 -13.80 4.72
N SER A 112 6.60 -13.84 5.90
CA SER A 112 6.83 -14.91 6.89
C SER A 112 6.22 -16.26 6.50
N ASP A 113 5.16 -16.26 5.70
CA ASP A 113 4.45 -17.46 5.23
C ASP A 113 4.66 -17.68 3.73
N TYR A 114 5.24 -18.82 3.36
CA TYR A 114 5.56 -19.20 1.98
C TYR A 114 4.33 -19.24 1.06
N GLN A 115 3.11 -19.36 1.61
CA GLN A 115 1.87 -19.39 0.83
C GLN A 115 1.38 -18.00 0.40
N ARG A 116 2.01 -16.91 0.87
CA ARG A 116 1.62 -15.56 0.49
C ARG A 116 2.00 -15.24 -0.96
N PHE A 117 1.24 -14.33 -1.54
CA PHE A 117 1.42 -13.79 -2.87
C PHE A 117 2.00 -12.38 -2.79
N ALA A 118 2.89 -12.10 -3.72
CA ALA A 118 3.52 -10.81 -3.94
C ALA A 118 2.97 -10.21 -5.23
N TRP A 119 2.36 -9.04 -5.12
CA TRP A 119 1.83 -8.26 -6.23
C TRP A 119 2.85 -7.19 -6.58
N ARG A 120 3.41 -7.26 -7.78
CA ARG A 120 4.39 -6.29 -8.28
C ARG A 120 3.68 -5.02 -8.72
N ILE A 121 4.15 -3.89 -8.21
CA ILE A 121 3.53 -2.60 -8.43
C ILE A 121 4.45 -1.69 -9.25
N ALA A 122 3.85 -0.92 -10.16
CA ALA A 122 4.54 0.08 -10.97
C ALA A 122 3.75 1.40 -11.03
N ASN A 123 4.35 2.42 -11.64
CA ASN A 123 3.72 3.71 -11.96
C ASN A 123 2.95 4.35 -10.79
N PRO A 124 3.60 4.53 -9.62
CA PRO A 124 2.95 5.13 -8.47
C PRO A 124 2.66 6.62 -8.71
N VAL A 125 1.43 7.03 -8.37
CA VAL A 125 0.96 8.41 -8.43
C VAL A 125 0.24 8.73 -7.12
N VAL A 126 0.77 9.69 -6.37
CA VAL A 126 0.10 10.28 -5.20
C VAL A 126 -0.87 11.37 -5.68
N PHE A 127 -2.03 11.49 -5.02
CA PHE A 127 -2.98 12.57 -5.30
C PHE A 127 -2.75 13.74 -4.35
N ASP A 128 -2.78 14.96 -4.90
CA ASP A 128 -2.72 16.19 -4.10
C ASP A 128 -3.94 16.33 -3.19
N ASN A 129 -5.11 15.92 -3.69
CA ASN A 129 -6.37 15.94 -2.97
C ASN A 129 -6.91 14.50 -2.79
N PRO A 130 -6.81 13.93 -1.57
CA PRO A 130 -7.39 12.62 -1.28
C PRO A 130 -8.92 12.60 -1.40
N ILE A 131 -9.47 11.51 -1.93
CA ILE A 131 -10.91 11.34 -2.15
C ILE A 131 -11.49 10.57 -0.95
N SER A 132 -12.27 11.26 -0.11
CA SER A 132 -12.82 10.68 1.13
C SER A 132 -13.94 9.69 0.83
N ILE A 133 -13.71 8.42 1.15
CA ILE A 133 -14.68 7.34 0.92
C ILE A 133 -14.49 6.22 1.93
N LYS A 134 -15.57 5.51 2.27
CA LYS A 134 -15.51 4.34 3.12
C LYS A 134 -14.74 3.21 2.42
N GLY A 135 -13.64 2.77 3.04
CA GLY A 135 -12.87 1.62 2.56
C GLY A 135 -13.59 0.29 2.74
N MET A 136 -13.20 -0.71 1.95
CA MET A 136 -13.75 -2.06 1.99
C MET A 136 -12.63 -3.11 2.01
N GLN A 137 -12.94 -4.32 2.48
CA GLN A 137 -11.99 -5.43 2.46
C GLN A 137 -11.87 -6.03 1.06
N GLY A 138 -10.70 -6.63 0.77
CA GLY A 138 -10.42 -7.22 -0.53
C GLY A 138 -10.15 -6.17 -1.62
N LEU A 139 -10.24 -6.62 -2.87
CA LEU A 139 -10.14 -5.78 -4.05
C LEU A 139 -11.55 -5.41 -4.52
N TRP A 140 -11.93 -4.16 -4.33
CA TRP A 140 -13.30 -3.69 -4.53
C TRP A 140 -13.42 -2.74 -5.72
N ASN A 141 -14.65 -2.51 -6.17
CA ASN A 141 -14.95 -1.59 -7.27
C ASN A 141 -15.44 -0.26 -6.71
N TRP A 142 -14.90 0.82 -7.26
CA TRP A 142 -15.40 2.19 -7.07
C TRP A 142 -15.81 2.74 -8.43
N GLU A 143 -17.00 3.33 -8.52
CA GLU A 143 -17.56 3.83 -9.78
C GLU A 143 -17.06 5.23 -10.16
N GLY A 144 -16.29 5.88 -9.28
CA GLY A 144 -15.98 7.30 -9.39
C GLY A 144 -17.12 8.14 -8.82
N ASP A 145 -16.85 9.35 -8.34
CA ASP A 145 -17.92 10.35 -8.34
C ASP A 145 -18.08 10.78 -9.80
N THR A 146 -19.20 10.39 -10.42
CA THR A 146 -19.56 10.86 -11.77
C THR A 146 -20.05 12.30 -11.78
N ASP A 147 -20.07 12.97 -10.63
CA ASP A 147 -20.60 14.32 -10.47
C ASP A 147 -19.54 15.26 -9.89
N GLY A 148 -18.95 16.11 -10.75
CA GLY A 148 -18.37 17.38 -10.34
C GLY A 148 -16.84 17.49 -10.39
N GLU A 149 -16.36 18.09 -11.47
CA GLU A 149 -15.27 19.08 -11.55
C GLU A 149 -14.08 18.94 -10.57
N PHE A 150 -12.92 18.58 -11.12
CA PHE A 150 -11.60 18.97 -10.60
C PHE A 150 -11.09 20.20 -11.37
#